data_AF-A0A5C6EBZ5-F1
#
_entry.id   AF-A0A5C6EBZ5-F1
#
_cell.length_a   1.000
_cell.length_b   1.000
_cell.length_c   1.000
_cell.angle_alpha   90.00
_cell.angle_beta   90.00
_cell.angle_gamma   90.00
#
_symmetry.space_group_name_H-M   'P 1'
#
loop_
_entity.id
_entity.type
_entity.pdbx_description
1 polymer ?
#
loop_
_entity_poly.entity_id
_entity_poly.type
_entity_poly.pdbx_seq_one_letter_code
_entity_poly.pdbx_strand_id
1 'polypeptide(L)'
;MSVAGKNPKATVAGNGTFVHVTLLALAYVGLLSIAQGDDPPLIDVKAAIEGDEATDPRRGFRAVQALRATPVMLTEVVPSPDFFKPLVNRELSFIKRVCRPTVVQMDAIVVEAKLAFDAMSDMVDGEQRRFVRNGKPSFVGPNQENVSGNPIQRVRSDAAKYLKRKVSDEQYAIYIDESQLRDEFERDAAIDIAISMIDRRVILTEKQRQALHERLMTGWKDVDIQWIQMYQMNPSYLPEMPDGLINPVLNPNQLKLMTAARQQHVFMTVNLTDTENNPPGEVWIR
;
A
#
# COMPACT_ATOMS: atom_id res chain seq x y z
N MET A 1 58.44 -45.07 52.97
CA MET A 1 57.41 -45.91 52.34
C MET A 1 56.43 -44.98 51.63
N SER A 2 56.42 -45.07 50.30
CA SER A 2 55.66 -44.21 49.38
C SER A 2 54.28 -44.81 49.16
N VAL A 3 53.21 -44.02 49.28
CA VAL A 3 51.85 -44.41 48.90
C VAL A 3 51.34 -43.39 47.89
N ALA A 4 51.19 -43.87 46.65
CA ALA A 4 50.70 -43.11 45.50
C ALA A 4 49.16 -43.05 45.51
N GLY A 5 48.60 -41.85 45.61
CA GLY A 5 47.17 -41.58 45.39
C GLY A 5 46.90 -41.24 43.93
N LYS A 6 46.06 -42.04 43.25
CA LYS A 6 45.55 -41.77 41.90
C LYS A 6 44.40 -40.76 41.96
N ASN A 7 44.50 -39.67 41.21
CA ASN A 7 43.37 -38.77 40.94
C ASN A 7 42.50 -39.31 39.78
N PRO A 8 41.16 -39.22 39.86
CA PRO A 8 40.27 -39.61 38.78
C PRO A 8 40.23 -38.55 37.66
N LYS A 9 40.26 -39.02 36.41
CA LYS A 9 40.04 -38.19 35.20
C LYS A 9 38.58 -37.78 35.11
N ALA A 10 38.32 -36.47 35.09
CA ALA A 10 37.01 -35.92 34.70
C ALA A 10 36.84 -36.06 33.18
N THR A 11 35.76 -36.69 32.75
CA THR A 11 35.37 -36.82 31.35
C THR A 11 34.45 -35.66 31.01
N VAL A 12 34.93 -34.70 30.21
CA VAL A 12 34.14 -33.56 29.74
C VAL A 12 33.31 -34.02 28.54
N ALA A 13 32.02 -34.27 28.76
CA ALA A 13 31.05 -34.39 27.68
C ALA A 13 30.58 -32.99 27.27
N GLY A 14 30.93 -32.54 26.07
CA GLY A 14 30.61 -31.18 25.64
C GLY A 14 30.71 -30.94 24.15
N ASN A 15 29.90 -31.63 23.34
CA ASN A 15 29.71 -31.29 21.91
C ASN A 15 28.22 -31.18 21.48
N GLY A 16 27.26 -31.43 22.37
CA GLY A 16 25.82 -31.39 22.02
C GLY A 16 25.17 -30.01 22.12
N THR A 17 25.70 -29.11 22.94
CA THR A 17 25.05 -27.83 23.27
C THR A 17 25.27 -26.75 22.21
N PHE A 18 26.35 -26.84 21.42
CA PHE A 18 26.72 -25.80 20.45
C PHE A 18 25.86 -25.82 19.18
N VAL A 19 25.42 -27.00 18.73
CA VAL A 19 24.59 -27.16 17.52
C VAL A 19 23.17 -26.61 17.74
N HIS A 20 22.62 -26.76 18.95
CA HIS A 20 21.29 -26.25 19.28
C HIS A 20 21.21 -24.73 19.38
N VAL A 21 22.25 -24.05 19.85
CA VAL A 21 22.24 -22.57 19.96
C VAL A 21 22.32 -21.91 18.58
N THR A 22 23.05 -22.48 17.62
CA THR A 22 23.14 -21.96 16.25
C THR A 22 21.84 -22.17 15.47
N LEU A 23 21.15 -23.31 15.65
CA LEU A 23 19.84 -23.56 15.03
C LEU A 23 18.73 -22.62 15.57
N LEU A 24 18.74 -22.32 16.88
CA LEU A 24 17.80 -21.37 17.47
C LEU A 24 18.01 -19.94 16.97
N ALA A 25 19.26 -19.51 16.79
CA ALA A 25 19.57 -18.18 16.26
C ALA A 25 19.14 -18.03 14.79
N LEU A 26 19.31 -19.07 13.96
CA LEU A 26 18.88 -19.07 12.56
C LEU A 26 17.35 -19.13 12.43
N ALA A 27 16.65 -19.89 13.29
CA ALA A 27 15.20 -19.91 13.35
C ALA A 27 14.62 -18.54 13.75
N TYR A 28 15.27 -17.82 14.67
CA TYR A 28 14.86 -16.48 15.09
C TYR A 28 15.04 -15.43 13.98
N VAL A 29 16.15 -15.48 13.23
CA VAL A 29 16.37 -14.59 12.07
C VAL A 29 15.38 -14.89 10.95
N GLY A 30 15.06 -16.16 10.68
CA GLY A 30 14.05 -16.55 9.71
C GLY A 30 12.64 -16.05 10.07
N LEU A 31 12.26 -16.12 11.35
CA LEU A 31 10.98 -15.60 11.85
C LEU A 31 10.86 -14.06 11.73
N LEU A 32 11.98 -13.34 11.86
CA LEU A 32 12.01 -11.88 11.67
C LEU A 32 11.89 -11.45 10.20
N SER A 33 12.48 -12.21 9.26
CA SER A 33 12.33 -11.93 7.82
C SER A 33 10.90 -12.17 7.31
N ILE A 34 10.19 -13.18 7.82
CA ILE A 34 8.80 -13.46 7.43
C ILE A 34 7.84 -12.32 7.83
N ALA A 35 8.17 -11.55 8.88
CA ALA A 35 7.36 -10.43 9.33
C ALA A 35 7.45 -9.18 8.42
N GLN A 36 8.48 -9.09 7.56
CA GLN A 36 8.71 -7.90 6.71
C GLN A 36 8.19 -8.04 5.27
N GLY A 37 7.63 -9.19 4.90
CA GLY A 37 6.95 -9.36 3.61
C GLY A 37 7.84 -9.35 2.35
N ASP A 38 9.15 -9.22 2.52
CA ASP A 38 10.12 -9.50 1.47
C ASP A 38 10.38 -11.00 1.42
N ASP A 39 10.29 -11.61 0.23
CA ASP A 39 10.90 -12.92 -0.01
C ASP A 39 12.40 -12.75 0.27
N PRO A 40 12.96 -13.34 1.35
CA PRO A 40 14.37 -13.18 1.62
C PRO A 40 15.14 -13.74 0.41
N PRO A 41 16.30 -13.16 0.05
CA PRO A 41 17.18 -13.87 -0.87
C PRO A 41 17.34 -15.27 -0.31
N LEU A 42 16.98 -16.29 -1.11
CA LEU A 42 17.26 -17.68 -0.83
C LEU A 42 18.78 -17.82 -0.76
N ILE A 43 19.38 -17.39 0.35
CA ILE A 43 20.60 -17.97 0.84
C ILE A 43 20.19 -19.41 1.04
N ASP A 44 20.61 -20.26 0.12
CA ASP A 44 20.43 -21.69 0.24
C ASP A 44 21.23 -22.11 1.48
N VAL A 45 20.56 -22.03 2.64
CA VAL A 45 21.13 -22.38 3.95
C VAL A 45 21.61 -23.83 3.91
N LYS A 46 20.99 -24.65 3.06
CA LYS A 46 21.41 -26.02 2.80
C LYS A 46 22.73 -26.05 2.02
N ALA A 47 22.92 -25.25 0.97
CA ALA A 47 24.21 -25.11 0.29
C ALA A 47 25.31 -24.46 1.15
N ALA A 48 24.96 -23.58 2.10
CA ALA A 48 25.91 -22.99 3.05
C ALA A 48 26.32 -23.96 4.18
N ILE A 49 25.54 -25.02 4.41
CA ILE A 49 25.81 -26.08 5.39
C ILE A 49 26.43 -27.31 4.72
N GLU A 50 26.01 -27.65 3.50
CA GLU A 50 26.46 -28.83 2.74
C GLU A 50 27.67 -28.53 1.82
N GLY A 51 28.01 -27.26 1.62
CA GLY A 51 29.19 -26.82 0.91
C GLY A 51 30.46 -26.86 1.77
N ASP A 52 31.22 -27.95 1.64
CA ASP A 52 32.63 -28.10 2.04
C ASP A 52 32.90 -28.18 3.56
N GLU A 53 32.24 -29.16 4.21
CA GLU A 53 32.69 -29.74 5.48
C GLU A 53 34.03 -30.47 5.29
N ALA A 54 35.17 -29.77 5.41
CA ALA A 54 36.42 -30.48 5.73
C ALA A 54 37.55 -29.69 6.41
N THR A 55 37.70 -28.37 6.25
CA THR A 55 39.03 -27.78 6.58
C THR A 55 39.15 -26.55 7.46
N ASP A 56 38.08 -25.85 7.86
CA ASP A 56 38.26 -24.79 8.88
C ASP A 56 37.00 -24.45 9.71
N PRO A 57 36.88 -24.95 10.96
CA PRO A 57 35.80 -24.58 11.88
C PRO A 57 35.78 -23.08 12.24
N ARG A 58 36.83 -22.31 11.92
CA ARG A 58 36.86 -20.85 12.15
C ARG A 58 36.09 -20.06 11.09
N ARG A 59 35.79 -20.65 9.92
CA ARG A 59 35.09 -19.97 8.82
C ARG A 59 33.62 -19.73 9.14
N GLY A 60 32.93 -20.72 9.72
CA GLY A 60 31.55 -20.57 10.20
C GLY A 60 31.43 -19.54 11.33
N PHE A 61 32.41 -19.48 12.24
CA PHE A 61 32.42 -18.52 13.33
C PHE A 61 32.61 -17.07 12.84
N ARG A 62 33.43 -16.85 11.80
CA ARG A 62 33.59 -15.53 11.16
C ARG A 62 32.34 -15.07 10.42
N ALA A 63 31.60 -15.97 9.77
CA ALA A 63 30.32 -15.64 9.12
C ALA A 63 29.25 -15.24 10.15
N VAL A 64 29.15 -15.97 11.26
CA VAL A 64 28.24 -15.62 12.37
C VAL A 64 28.66 -14.34 13.08
N GLN A 65 29.96 -14.08 13.26
CA GLN A 65 30.47 -12.82 13.79
C GLN A 65 30.23 -11.64 12.83
N ALA A 66 30.34 -11.83 11.52
CA ALA A 66 30.03 -10.81 10.52
C ALA A 66 28.54 -10.44 10.50
N LEU A 67 27.66 -11.44 10.70
CA LEU A 67 26.21 -11.22 10.86
C LEU A 67 25.85 -10.53 12.19
N ARG A 68 26.63 -10.75 13.26
CA ARG A 68 26.44 -10.03 14.55
C ARG A 68 26.98 -8.60 14.53
N ALA A 69 27.93 -8.29 13.65
CA ALA A 69 28.58 -6.99 13.57
C ALA A 69 27.87 -6.00 12.63
N THR A 70 26.82 -6.42 11.92
CA THR A 70 25.94 -5.49 11.21
C THR A 70 24.96 -4.93 12.24
N PRO A 71 25.10 -3.66 12.67
CA PRO A 71 24.08 -3.05 13.50
C PRO A 71 22.78 -3.07 12.69
N VAL A 72 21.81 -3.85 13.15
CA VAL A 72 20.43 -3.69 12.70
C VAL A 72 20.05 -2.31 13.18
N MET A 73 20.18 -1.34 12.27
CA MET A 73 19.62 0.00 12.47
C MET A 73 18.12 -0.24 12.60
N LEU A 74 17.62 -0.27 13.83
CA LEU A 74 16.20 -0.21 14.09
C LEU A 74 15.76 1.15 13.58
N THR A 75 15.24 1.18 12.35
CA THR A 75 14.63 2.37 11.79
C THR A 75 13.51 2.75 12.74
N GLU A 76 13.60 3.93 13.33
CA GLU A 76 12.54 4.47 14.16
C GLU A 76 11.26 4.47 13.33
N VAL A 77 10.25 3.74 13.80
CA VAL A 77 8.96 3.65 13.10
C VAL A 77 8.30 5.01 13.29
N VAL A 78 8.36 5.83 12.25
CA VAL A 78 7.64 7.09 12.22
C VAL A 78 6.15 6.76 12.23
N PRO A 79 5.38 7.22 13.24
CA PRO A 79 3.94 6.94 13.29
C PRO A 79 3.26 7.54 12.08
N SER A 80 2.31 6.81 11.51
CA SER A 80 1.55 7.31 10.38
C SER A 80 0.60 8.43 10.79
N PRO A 81 0.40 9.45 9.94
CA PRO A 81 -0.51 10.54 10.26
C PRO A 81 -1.96 10.07 10.45
N ASP A 82 -2.61 10.61 11.47
CA ASP A 82 -3.98 10.23 11.86
C ASP A 82 -5.03 10.49 10.77
N PHE A 83 -4.76 11.41 9.83
CA PHE A 83 -5.70 11.71 8.74
C PHE A 83 -5.90 10.56 7.74
N PHE A 84 -5.05 9.52 7.75
CA PHE A 84 -5.31 8.29 6.97
C PHE A 84 -6.31 7.35 7.65
N LYS A 85 -6.52 7.47 8.96
CA LYS A 85 -7.34 6.55 9.75
C LYS A 85 -8.80 6.46 9.28
N PRO A 86 -9.48 7.56 8.88
CA PRO A 86 -10.82 7.46 8.29
C PRO A 86 -10.87 6.61 7.03
N LEU A 87 -9.82 6.62 6.21
CA LEU A 87 -9.73 5.81 4.98
C LEU A 87 -9.64 4.33 5.33
N VAL A 88 -8.79 3.97 6.30
CA VAL A 88 -8.64 2.59 6.78
C VAL A 88 -9.94 2.10 7.43
N ASN A 89 -10.57 2.91 8.28
CA ASN A 89 -11.85 2.58 8.91
C ASN A 89 -12.98 2.37 7.88
N ARG A 90 -13.00 3.17 6.81
CA ARG A 90 -13.95 2.97 5.71
C ARG A 90 -13.75 1.62 5.04
N GLU A 91 -12.50 1.21 4.80
CA GLU A 91 -12.22 -0.10 4.19
C GLU A 91 -12.51 -1.25 5.16
N LEU A 92 -12.18 -1.14 6.44
CA LEU A 92 -12.57 -2.12 7.46
C LEU A 92 -14.09 -2.28 7.54
N SER A 93 -14.85 -1.19 7.44
CA SER A 93 -16.32 -1.25 7.36
C SER A 93 -16.80 -2.00 6.12
N PHE A 94 -16.15 -1.75 4.99
CA PHE A 94 -16.46 -2.42 3.74
C PHE A 94 -16.23 -3.93 3.87
N ILE A 95 -15.05 -4.34 4.34
CA ILE A 95 -14.66 -5.73 4.62
C ILE A 95 -15.67 -6.39 5.55
N LYS A 96 -16.01 -5.76 6.66
CA LYS A 96 -16.95 -6.31 7.65
C LYS A 96 -18.31 -6.60 7.02
N ARG A 97 -18.80 -5.70 6.14
CA ARG A 97 -20.09 -5.83 5.47
C ARG A 97 -20.10 -6.95 4.42
N VAL A 98 -19.04 -7.05 3.60
CA VAL A 98 -19.00 -8.01 2.47
C VAL A 98 -18.52 -9.40 2.88
N CYS A 99 -17.45 -9.49 3.67
CA CYS A 99 -16.88 -10.78 4.08
C CYS A 99 -17.60 -11.41 5.28
N ARG A 100 -18.29 -10.61 6.09
CA ARG A 100 -18.90 -11.02 7.38
C ARG A 100 -17.95 -11.87 8.22
N PRO A 101 -16.73 -11.38 8.51
CA PRO A 101 -15.75 -12.15 9.27
C PRO A 101 -16.28 -12.46 10.67
N THR A 102 -15.83 -13.57 11.25
CA THR A 102 -16.03 -13.84 12.68
C THR A 102 -15.32 -12.78 13.52
N VAL A 103 -15.69 -12.65 14.80
CA VAL A 103 -15.03 -11.71 15.73
C VAL A 103 -13.51 -11.94 15.78
N VAL A 104 -13.09 -13.21 15.85
CA VAL A 104 -11.67 -13.59 15.88
C VAL A 104 -10.95 -13.20 14.59
N GLN A 105 -11.58 -13.43 13.43
CA GLN A 105 -11.01 -12.99 12.14
C GLN A 105 -10.95 -11.47 12.06
N MET A 106 -11.97 -10.77 12.52
CA MET A 106 -12.02 -9.31 12.48
C MET A 106 -10.94 -8.69 13.37
N ASP A 107 -10.72 -9.22 14.58
CA ASP A 107 -9.60 -8.79 15.43
C ASP A 107 -8.24 -8.99 14.73
N ALA A 108 -8.04 -10.13 14.06
CA ALA A 108 -6.82 -10.39 13.30
C ALA A 108 -6.66 -9.45 12.08
N ILE A 109 -7.77 -9.10 11.42
CA ILE A 109 -7.79 -8.12 10.32
C ILE A 109 -7.43 -6.73 10.82
N VAL A 110 -7.99 -6.29 11.96
CA VAL A 110 -7.70 -4.98 12.55
C VAL A 110 -6.22 -4.87 12.93
N VAL A 111 -5.60 -5.94 13.44
CA VAL A 111 -4.16 -5.95 13.72
C VAL A 111 -3.35 -5.70 12.45
N GLU A 112 -3.64 -6.40 11.34
CA GLU A 112 -2.93 -6.17 10.07
C GLU A 112 -3.23 -4.79 9.47
N ALA A 113 -4.45 -4.30 9.62
CA ALA A 113 -4.83 -2.97 9.16
C ALA A 113 -4.10 -1.86 9.92
N LYS A 114 -3.84 -2.04 11.23
CA LYS A 114 -2.98 -1.13 12.01
C LYS A 114 -1.53 -1.16 11.51
N LEU A 115 -0.98 -2.34 11.25
CA LEU A 115 0.37 -2.46 10.68
C LEU A 115 0.46 -1.81 9.29
N ALA A 116 -0.54 -2.01 8.44
CA ALA A 116 -0.62 -1.38 7.13
C ALA A 116 -0.80 0.14 7.25
N PHE A 117 -1.61 0.60 8.20
CA PHE A 117 -1.75 2.02 8.52
C PHE A 117 -0.41 2.63 8.94
N ASP A 118 0.31 2.02 9.89
CA ASP A 118 1.61 2.52 10.36
C ASP A 118 2.64 2.60 9.23
N ALA A 119 2.56 1.67 8.27
CA ALA A 119 3.40 1.65 7.08
C ALA A 119 3.07 2.75 6.05
N MET A 120 1.94 3.47 6.16
CA MET A 120 1.59 4.58 5.27
C MET A 120 2.39 5.87 5.55
N SER A 121 3.27 5.88 6.54
CA SER A 121 4.17 6.99 6.83
C SER A 121 5.15 7.21 5.68
N ASP A 122 5.42 6.15 4.90
CA ASP A 122 6.15 6.19 3.63
C ASP A 122 5.49 7.08 2.57
N MET A 123 4.18 7.29 2.67
CA MET A 123 3.44 8.15 1.75
C MET A 123 3.66 9.63 2.04
N VAL A 124 4.06 10.01 3.24
CA VAL A 124 4.26 11.42 3.56
C VAL A 124 5.68 11.82 3.19
N ASP A 125 5.80 12.52 2.06
CA ASP A 125 7.07 13.09 1.66
C ASP A 125 7.46 14.17 2.69
N GLY A 126 8.68 14.09 3.23
CA GLY A 126 9.25 15.20 4.00
C GLY A 126 9.27 16.51 3.20
N GLU A 127 9.53 17.64 3.87
CA GLU A 127 9.33 19.03 3.38
C GLU A 127 9.85 19.36 1.95
N GLN A 128 10.68 18.52 1.33
CA GLN A 128 11.48 18.86 0.15
C GLN A 128 10.86 18.56 -1.23
N ARG A 129 9.68 17.93 -1.36
CA ARG A 129 9.12 17.55 -2.69
C ARG A 129 7.84 18.29 -3.09
N ARG A 130 7.79 19.61 -2.88
CA ARG A 130 6.61 20.45 -3.15
C ARG A 130 6.32 20.72 -4.64
N PHE A 131 7.24 20.39 -5.54
CA PHE A 131 7.13 20.84 -6.93
C PHE A 131 7.33 19.69 -7.90
N VAL A 132 6.30 19.47 -8.72
CA VAL A 132 6.25 18.63 -9.93
C VAL A 132 5.79 17.18 -9.72
N ARG A 133 4.49 16.94 -9.92
CA ARG A 133 3.98 15.67 -10.46
C ARG A 133 3.21 15.94 -11.75
N ASN A 134 3.61 15.25 -12.81
CA ASN A 134 3.10 15.32 -14.19
C ASN A 134 1.57 15.14 -14.27
N GLY A 135 0.79 16.21 -14.11
CA GLY A 135 -0.68 16.20 -14.28
C GLY A 135 -1.46 15.36 -13.27
N LYS A 136 -0.77 14.67 -12.34
CA LYS A 136 -1.43 13.84 -11.31
C LYS A 136 -1.84 14.71 -10.12
N PRO A 137 -2.99 14.42 -9.49
CA PRO A 137 -3.39 15.06 -8.24
C PRO A 137 -2.29 14.99 -7.19
N SER A 138 -2.01 16.13 -6.57
CA SER A 138 -1.28 16.15 -5.30
C SER A 138 -2.28 15.98 -4.18
N PHE A 139 -2.06 15.00 -3.31
CA PHE A 139 -2.82 14.86 -2.07
C PHE A 139 -2.05 15.58 -0.97
N VAL A 140 -2.77 16.34 -0.16
CA VAL A 140 -2.19 17.16 0.91
C VAL A 140 -2.96 16.93 2.20
N GLY A 141 -2.25 16.58 3.26
CA GLY A 141 -2.79 16.39 4.61
C GLY A 141 -3.21 17.71 5.27
N PRO A 142 -3.89 17.65 6.42
CA PRO A 142 -4.34 18.82 7.18
C PRO A 142 -3.22 19.82 7.49
N ASN A 143 -2.00 19.32 7.74
CA ASN A 143 -0.82 20.14 8.07
C ASN A 143 0.00 20.56 6.84
N GLN A 144 -0.60 20.59 5.65
CA GLN A 144 0.08 20.82 4.37
C GLN A 144 1.15 19.77 4.02
N GLU A 145 1.01 18.57 4.59
CA GLU A 145 1.88 17.43 4.33
C GLU A 145 1.61 16.87 2.94
N ASN A 146 2.63 16.70 2.11
CA ASN A 146 2.43 16.12 0.79
C ASN A 146 2.31 14.60 0.90
N VAL A 147 1.26 14.05 0.29
CA VAL A 147 1.02 12.62 0.22
C VAL A 147 1.38 12.12 -1.17
N SER A 148 2.35 11.21 -1.20
CA SER A 148 2.91 10.62 -2.39
C SER A 148 1.98 9.53 -2.93
N GLY A 149 1.11 9.90 -3.85
CA GLY A 149 0.20 8.99 -4.53
C GLY A 149 -1.20 8.98 -3.94
N ASN A 150 -2.04 8.05 -4.40
CA ASN A 150 -3.43 7.97 -3.97
C ASN A 150 -3.55 7.10 -2.69
N PRO A 151 -3.86 7.70 -1.52
CA PRO A 151 -3.94 6.94 -0.26
C PRO A 151 -5.12 5.98 -0.22
N ILE A 152 -6.22 6.23 -0.95
CA ILE A 152 -7.34 5.28 -1.03
C ILE A 152 -6.90 4.02 -1.75
N GLN A 153 -6.21 4.15 -2.90
CA GLN A 153 -5.70 3.00 -3.64
C GLN A 153 -4.68 2.21 -2.81
N ARG A 154 -3.83 2.89 -2.03
CA ARG A 154 -2.90 2.24 -1.09
C ARG A 154 -3.66 1.40 -0.05
N VAL A 155 -4.64 1.99 0.64
CA VAL A 155 -5.45 1.29 1.67
C VAL A 155 -6.17 0.08 1.08
N ARG A 156 -6.80 0.22 -0.09
CA ARG A 156 -7.49 -0.90 -0.77
C ARG A 156 -6.54 -2.02 -1.17
N SER A 157 -5.38 -1.67 -1.74
CA SER A 157 -4.36 -2.63 -2.15
C SER A 157 -3.81 -3.42 -0.95
N ASP A 158 -3.49 -2.73 0.14
CA ASP A 158 -2.99 -3.39 1.35
C ASP A 158 -4.07 -4.26 2.01
N ALA A 159 -5.34 -3.81 1.99
CA ALA A 159 -6.48 -4.62 2.42
C ALA A 159 -6.59 -5.94 1.65
N ALA A 160 -6.55 -5.88 0.32
CA ALA A 160 -6.56 -7.09 -0.50
C ALA A 160 -5.41 -8.06 -0.16
N LYS A 161 -4.22 -7.54 0.16
CA LYS A 161 -3.05 -8.37 0.51
C LYS A 161 -3.23 -9.10 1.85
N TYR A 162 -3.61 -8.38 2.92
CA TYR A 162 -3.75 -9.03 4.22
C TYR A 162 -5.00 -9.91 4.31
N LEU A 163 -6.11 -9.56 3.65
CA LEU A 163 -7.34 -10.34 3.68
C LEU A 163 -7.14 -11.76 3.15
N LYS A 164 -6.39 -11.90 2.06
CA LYS A 164 -6.08 -13.20 1.45
C LYS A 164 -5.54 -14.22 2.45
N ARG A 165 -4.88 -13.77 3.53
CA ARG A 165 -4.31 -14.63 4.58
C ARG A 165 -5.20 -14.79 5.82
N LYS A 166 -6.23 -13.96 5.98
CA LYS A 166 -7.02 -13.86 7.23
C LYS A 166 -8.46 -14.35 7.09
N VAL A 167 -8.98 -14.43 5.88
CA VAL A 167 -10.34 -14.92 5.60
C VAL A 167 -10.29 -16.21 4.79
N SER A 168 -11.43 -16.90 4.66
CA SER A 168 -11.51 -18.05 3.75
C SER A 168 -11.39 -17.61 2.28
N ASP A 169 -11.03 -18.54 1.40
CA ASP A 169 -10.96 -18.26 -0.05
C ASP A 169 -12.31 -17.75 -0.60
N GLU A 170 -13.43 -18.27 -0.09
CA GLU A 170 -14.78 -17.82 -0.45
C GLU A 170 -15.03 -16.37 -0.02
N GLN A 171 -14.68 -16.01 1.22
CA GLN A 171 -14.80 -14.63 1.70
C GLN A 171 -13.91 -13.67 0.92
N TYR A 172 -12.70 -14.12 0.56
CA TYR A 172 -11.77 -13.34 -0.25
C TYR A 172 -12.30 -13.13 -1.68
N ALA A 173 -12.86 -14.16 -2.30
CA ALA A 173 -13.49 -14.05 -3.61
C ALA A 173 -14.64 -13.01 -3.59
N ILE A 174 -15.53 -13.08 -2.59
CA ILE A 174 -16.61 -12.09 -2.41
C ILE A 174 -16.05 -10.66 -2.29
N TYR A 175 -14.98 -10.48 -1.52
CA TYR A 175 -14.32 -9.17 -1.39
C TYR A 175 -13.79 -8.65 -2.72
N ILE A 176 -13.12 -9.50 -3.50
CA ILE A 176 -12.56 -9.11 -4.80
C ILE A 176 -13.66 -8.73 -5.77
N ASP A 177 -14.73 -9.54 -5.87
CA ASP A 177 -15.87 -9.26 -6.76
C ASP A 177 -16.54 -7.92 -6.39
N GLU A 178 -16.85 -7.71 -5.11
CA GLU A 178 -17.46 -6.46 -4.64
C GLU A 178 -16.53 -5.24 -4.80
N SER A 179 -15.22 -5.42 -4.62
CA SER A 179 -14.26 -4.33 -4.84
C SER A 179 -14.17 -3.97 -6.32
N GLN A 180 -14.21 -4.94 -7.23
CA GLN A 180 -14.23 -4.68 -8.67
C GLN A 180 -15.50 -3.94 -9.09
N LEU A 181 -16.67 -4.36 -8.60
CA LEU A 181 -17.94 -3.66 -8.84
C LEU A 181 -17.89 -2.21 -8.34
N ARG A 182 -17.31 -1.99 -7.15
CA ARG A 182 -17.10 -0.64 -6.61
C ARG A 182 -16.18 0.19 -7.51
N ASP A 183 -15.07 -0.36 -7.96
CA ASP A 183 -14.10 0.36 -8.80
C ASP A 183 -14.70 0.70 -10.17
N GLU A 184 -15.48 -0.21 -10.76
CA GLU A 184 -16.21 0.03 -12.01
C GLU A 184 -17.26 1.13 -11.86
N PHE A 185 -18.05 1.09 -10.78
CA PHE A 185 -19.05 2.11 -10.48
C PHE A 185 -18.41 3.49 -10.23
N GLU A 186 -17.33 3.55 -9.45
CA GLU A 186 -16.61 4.79 -9.19
C GLU A 186 -16.01 5.37 -10.49
N ARG A 187 -15.50 4.52 -11.39
CA ARG A 187 -14.98 4.92 -12.70
C ARG A 187 -16.09 5.47 -13.61
N ASP A 188 -17.22 4.78 -13.65
CA ASP A 188 -18.39 5.18 -14.44
C ASP A 188 -18.89 6.57 -14.00
N ALA A 189 -19.07 6.77 -12.69
CA ALA A 189 -19.46 8.05 -12.12
C ALA A 189 -18.43 9.16 -12.41
N ALA A 190 -17.14 8.86 -12.33
CA ALA A 190 -16.07 9.80 -12.65
C ALA A 190 -16.13 10.26 -14.12
N ILE A 191 -16.41 9.33 -15.04
CA ILE A 191 -16.57 9.62 -16.47
C ILE A 191 -17.81 10.48 -16.73
N ASP A 192 -18.94 10.17 -16.09
CA ASP A 192 -20.17 10.96 -16.22
C ASP A 192 -19.99 12.40 -15.76
N ILE A 193 -19.29 12.59 -14.65
CA ILE A 193 -18.96 13.94 -14.17
C ILE A 193 -18.06 14.65 -15.18
N ALA A 194 -17.02 13.98 -15.71
CA ALA A 194 -16.14 14.57 -16.71
C ALA A 194 -16.89 14.97 -18.00
N ILE A 195 -17.82 14.13 -18.47
CA ILE A 195 -18.69 14.43 -19.63
C ILE A 195 -19.58 15.63 -19.33
N SER A 196 -20.19 15.70 -18.15
CA SER A 196 -20.99 16.85 -17.72
C SER A 196 -20.18 18.15 -17.74
N MET A 197 -18.89 18.09 -17.38
CA MET A 197 -17.99 19.23 -17.44
C MET A 197 -17.68 19.65 -18.89
N ILE A 198 -17.47 18.71 -19.81
CA ILE A 198 -17.33 19.01 -21.25
C ILE A 198 -18.63 19.64 -21.78
N ASP A 199 -19.78 19.06 -21.44
CA ASP A 199 -21.10 19.48 -21.92
C ASP A 199 -21.36 20.96 -21.62
N ARG A 200 -21.04 21.40 -20.41
CA ARG A 200 -21.13 22.82 -20.00
C ARG A 200 -20.30 23.78 -20.85
N ARG A 201 -19.29 23.30 -21.58
CA ARG A 201 -18.38 24.15 -22.38
C ARG A 201 -18.70 24.15 -23.86
N VAL A 202 -19.10 23.00 -24.40
CA VAL A 202 -19.22 22.83 -25.85
C VAL A 202 -20.63 22.45 -26.29
N ILE A 203 -21.56 22.22 -25.35
CA ILE A 203 -22.95 21.80 -25.57
C ILE A 203 -23.00 20.54 -26.43
N LEU A 204 -22.99 19.40 -25.77
CA LEU A 204 -23.04 18.08 -26.39
C LEU A 204 -24.46 17.69 -26.75
N THR A 205 -24.59 17.01 -27.88
CA THR A 205 -25.81 16.26 -28.20
C THR A 205 -25.86 14.96 -27.41
N GLU A 206 -27.05 14.37 -27.29
CA GLU A 206 -27.21 13.08 -26.60
C GLU A 206 -26.35 11.97 -27.22
N LYS A 207 -26.28 11.91 -28.55
CA LYS A 207 -25.42 10.96 -29.26
C LYS A 207 -23.93 11.16 -28.94
N GLN A 208 -23.49 12.40 -28.75
CA GLN A 208 -22.11 12.68 -28.38
C GLN A 208 -21.82 12.31 -26.93
N ARG A 209 -22.75 12.53 -26.00
CA ARG A 209 -22.60 12.10 -24.60
C ARG A 209 -22.43 10.59 -24.52
N GLN A 210 -23.30 9.83 -25.18
CA GLN A 210 -23.22 8.36 -25.23
C GLN A 210 -21.91 7.88 -25.86
N ALA A 211 -21.52 8.44 -27.01
CA ALA A 211 -20.27 8.08 -27.68
C ALA A 211 -19.02 8.42 -26.86
N LEU A 212 -19.02 9.53 -26.11
CA LEU A 212 -17.95 9.88 -25.18
C LEU A 212 -17.90 8.90 -24.01
N HIS A 213 -19.04 8.56 -23.42
CA HIS A 213 -19.13 7.61 -22.31
C HIS A 213 -18.52 6.26 -22.68
N GLU A 214 -18.98 5.65 -23.79
CA GLU A 214 -18.47 4.37 -24.28
C GLU A 214 -16.95 4.40 -24.53
N ARG A 215 -16.47 5.47 -25.18
CA ARG A 215 -15.04 5.64 -25.50
C ARG A 215 -14.19 5.84 -24.25
N LEU A 216 -14.66 6.64 -23.30
CA LEU A 216 -13.93 6.92 -22.06
C LEU A 216 -13.92 5.69 -21.15
N MET A 217 -15.04 4.97 -21.01
CA MET A 217 -15.07 3.71 -20.25
C MET A 217 -14.13 2.65 -20.83
N THR A 218 -14.02 2.62 -22.16
CA THR A 218 -13.13 1.69 -22.86
C THR A 218 -11.66 2.11 -22.73
N GLY A 219 -11.33 3.38 -22.93
CA GLY A 219 -9.95 3.85 -23.13
C GLY A 219 -9.30 4.58 -21.95
N TRP A 220 -10.06 5.16 -21.03
CA TRP A 220 -9.53 5.99 -19.94
C TRP A 220 -9.49 5.21 -18.62
N LYS A 221 -8.46 4.37 -18.45
CA LYS A 221 -8.37 3.45 -17.30
C LYS A 221 -7.90 4.11 -16.00
N ASP A 222 -7.15 5.20 -16.09
CA ASP A 222 -6.54 5.87 -14.94
C ASP A 222 -7.44 6.94 -14.31
N VAL A 223 -8.70 7.06 -14.74
CA VAL A 223 -9.65 8.01 -14.15
C VAL A 223 -10.08 7.54 -12.76
N ASP A 224 -10.02 8.45 -11.80
CA ASP A 224 -10.34 8.20 -10.40
C ASP A 224 -11.39 9.21 -9.92
N ILE A 225 -12.40 8.75 -9.19
CA ILE A 225 -13.49 9.61 -8.72
C ILE A 225 -12.99 10.76 -7.84
N GLN A 226 -11.93 10.55 -7.06
CA GLN A 226 -11.35 11.59 -6.22
C GLN A 226 -10.69 12.67 -7.06
N TRP A 227 -10.03 12.27 -8.14
CA TRP A 227 -9.43 13.21 -9.08
C TRP A 227 -10.51 14.10 -9.71
N ILE A 228 -11.63 13.49 -10.12
CA ILE A 228 -12.73 14.23 -10.73
C ILE A 228 -13.45 15.16 -9.73
N GLN A 229 -13.60 14.75 -8.46
CA GLN A 229 -14.17 15.60 -7.40
C GLN A 229 -13.43 16.93 -7.23
N MET A 230 -12.12 16.98 -7.49
CA MET A 230 -11.35 18.23 -7.44
C MET A 230 -11.86 19.27 -8.44
N TYR A 231 -12.21 18.81 -9.63
CA TYR A 231 -12.67 19.68 -10.70
C TYR A 231 -14.11 20.16 -10.48
N GLN A 232 -14.91 19.41 -9.71
CA GLN A 232 -16.25 19.87 -9.32
C GLN A 232 -16.18 21.13 -8.46
N MET A 233 -15.16 21.28 -7.62
CA MET A 233 -14.94 22.48 -6.80
C MET A 233 -14.43 23.67 -7.64
N ASN A 234 -13.83 23.42 -8.80
CA ASN A 234 -13.28 24.43 -9.68
C ASN A 234 -13.79 24.26 -11.11
N PRO A 235 -15.06 24.64 -11.38
CA PRO A 235 -15.73 24.36 -12.65
C PRO A 235 -15.07 25.06 -13.84
N SER A 236 -14.19 26.04 -13.60
CA SER A 236 -13.37 26.72 -14.59
C SER A 236 -12.43 25.78 -15.34
N TYR A 237 -12.01 24.68 -14.72
CA TYR A 237 -11.04 23.76 -15.28
C TYR A 237 -11.68 22.47 -15.78
N LEU A 238 -10.92 21.70 -16.57
CA LEU A 238 -11.34 20.40 -17.10
C LEU A 238 -10.28 19.34 -16.75
N PRO A 239 -10.69 18.09 -16.50
CA PRO A 239 -9.75 17.00 -16.34
C PRO A 239 -8.86 16.80 -17.56
N GLU A 240 -7.63 16.38 -17.31
CA GLU A 240 -6.73 15.95 -18.38
C GLU A 240 -7.27 14.63 -18.93
N MET A 241 -7.89 14.72 -20.10
CA MET A 241 -8.55 13.60 -20.77
C MET A 241 -7.83 13.27 -22.07
N PRO A 242 -7.68 11.99 -22.43
CA PRO A 242 -6.98 11.62 -23.66
C PRO A 242 -7.67 12.18 -24.92
N ASP A 243 -6.95 13.00 -25.68
CA ASP A 243 -7.46 13.65 -26.89
C ASP A 243 -7.97 12.67 -27.95
N GLY A 244 -7.31 11.52 -28.07
CA GLY A 244 -7.73 10.45 -29.00
C GLY A 244 -9.11 9.87 -28.69
N LEU A 245 -9.60 10.00 -27.46
CA LEU A 245 -10.93 9.54 -27.05
C LEU A 245 -12.00 10.61 -27.28
N ILE A 246 -11.65 11.90 -27.12
CA ILE A 246 -12.59 13.03 -27.20
C ILE A 246 -12.73 13.57 -28.62
N ASN A 247 -11.62 13.90 -29.27
CA ASN A 247 -11.61 14.65 -30.53
C ASN A 247 -12.46 14.01 -31.65
N PRO A 248 -12.51 12.67 -31.80
CA PRO A 248 -13.35 12.05 -32.83
C PRO A 248 -14.86 12.22 -32.63
N VAL A 249 -15.31 12.60 -31.42
CA VAL A 249 -16.75 12.77 -31.10
C VAL A 249 -17.20 14.22 -31.26
N LEU A 250 -16.29 15.17 -31.12
CA LEU A 250 -16.59 16.60 -31.21
C LEU A 250 -16.56 17.10 -32.66
N ASN A 251 -17.44 18.04 -32.99
CA ASN A 251 -17.35 18.75 -34.26
C ASN A 251 -16.26 19.84 -34.22
N PRO A 252 -15.85 20.42 -35.36
CA PRO A 252 -14.77 21.41 -35.40
C PRO A 252 -14.97 22.64 -34.51
N ASN A 253 -16.22 23.12 -34.37
CA ASN A 253 -16.52 24.27 -33.52
C ASN A 253 -16.38 23.92 -32.04
N GLN A 254 -16.91 22.76 -31.63
CA GLN A 254 -16.76 22.24 -30.27
C GLN A 254 -15.30 21.98 -29.92
N LEU A 255 -14.51 21.45 -30.86
CA LEU A 255 -13.08 21.22 -30.65
C LEU A 255 -12.34 22.54 -30.39
N LYS A 256 -12.65 23.60 -31.15
CA LYS A 256 -12.07 24.93 -30.93
C LYS A 256 -12.40 25.47 -29.52
N LEU A 257 -13.65 25.32 -29.07
CA LEU A 257 -14.06 25.72 -27.73
C LEU A 257 -13.36 24.88 -26.65
N MET A 258 -13.21 23.58 -26.87
CA MET A 258 -12.53 22.66 -25.96
C MET A 258 -11.03 23.00 -25.82
N THR A 259 -10.34 23.28 -26.93
CA THR A 259 -8.94 23.70 -26.91
C THR A 259 -8.76 25.02 -26.15
N ALA A 260 -9.67 25.99 -26.35
CA ALA A 260 -9.64 27.24 -25.60
C ALA A 260 -9.86 27.03 -24.09
N ALA A 261 -10.78 26.13 -23.71
CA ALA A 261 -11.05 25.81 -22.30
C ALA A 261 -9.85 25.14 -21.60
N ARG A 262 -9.07 24.31 -22.31
CA ARG A 262 -7.92 23.57 -21.76
C ARG A 262 -6.65 24.39 -21.58
N GLN A 263 -6.54 25.57 -22.18
CA GLN A 263 -5.37 26.45 -22.00
C GLN A 263 -5.26 27.03 -20.57
N GLN A 264 -6.24 26.76 -19.71
CA GLN A 264 -6.22 27.14 -18.31
C GLN A 264 -5.44 26.08 -17.50
N HIS A 265 -4.17 26.36 -17.20
CA HIS A 265 -3.34 25.50 -16.35
C HIS A 265 -3.81 25.54 -14.88
N VAL A 266 -3.70 24.41 -14.20
CA VAL A 266 -4.08 24.28 -12.78
C VAL A 266 -2.99 23.57 -12.01
N PHE A 267 -2.65 24.13 -10.85
CA PHE A 267 -2.06 23.37 -9.78
C PHE A 267 -3.21 22.96 -8.84
N MET A 268 -3.46 21.66 -8.72
CA MET A 268 -4.57 21.15 -7.93
C MET A 268 -4.09 20.35 -6.74
N THR A 269 -4.67 20.67 -5.58
CA THR A 269 -4.38 20.03 -4.30
C THR A 269 -5.66 19.40 -3.75
N VAL A 270 -5.62 18.10 -3.43
CA VAL A 270 -6.67 17.41 -2.69
C VAL A 270 -6.35 17.59 -1.21
N ASN A 271 -7.16 18.37 -0.50
CA ASN A 271 -7.02 18.42 0.95
C ASN A 271 -7.67 17.18 1.56
N LEU A 272 -6.88 16.33 2.19
CA LEU A 272 -7.36 15.30 3.09
C LEU A 272 -7.80 16.04 4.36
N THR A 273 -9.09 16.34 4.44
CA THR A 273 -9.65 17.07 5.57
C THR A 273 -9.50 16.23 6.82
N ASP A 274 -9.02 16.87 7.89
CA ASP A 274 -9.07 16.27 9.21
C ASP A 274 -10.55 16.12 9.56
N THR A 275 -10.97 14.89 9.85
CA THR A 275 -12.31 14.70 10.41
C THR A 275 -12.25 15.18 11.85
N GLU A 276 -12.35 16.50 12.09
CA GLU A 276 -12.45 17.14 13.41
C GLU A 276 -13.58 16.55 14.29
N ASN A 277 -14.40 15.65 13.74
CA ASN A 277 -15.47 14.94 14.43
C ASN A 277 -15.12 13.49 14.85
N ASN A 278 -13.87 13.04 14.74
CA ASN A 278 -13.51 11.77 15.38
C ASN A 278 -13.44 12.01 16.90
N PRO A 279 -14.33 11.40 17.70
CA PRO A 279 -14.27 11.55 19.15
C PRO A 279 -12.89 11.10 19.64
N PRO A 280 -12.29 11.81 20.61
CA PRO A 280 -10.98 11.44 21.14
C PRO A 280 -11.03 10.00 21.69
N GLY A 281 -10.36 9.08 20.99
CA GLY A 281 -10.32 7.66 21.30
C GLY A 281 -10.01 6.79 20.07
N GLU A 282 -9.21 5.74 20.25
CA GLU A 282 -8.92 4.74 19.21
C GLU A 282 -10.13 3.83 18.90
N VAL A 283 -11.18 4.37 18.30
CA VAL A 283 -12.29 3.53 17.82
C VAL A 283 -11.94 3.03 16.42
N TRP A 284 -11.11 1.99 16.37
CA TRP A 284 -11.02 1.14 15.19
C TRP A 284 -12.30 0.32 15.06
N ILE A 285 -12.82 0.22 13.85
CA ILE A 285 -14.05 -0.53 13.61
C ILE A 285 -13.75 -2.02 13.79
N ARG A 286 -14.35 -2.60 14.83
CA ARG A 286 -14.42 -4.05 15.09
C ARG A 286 -15.81 -4.54 14.74
#